data_AF-A0A957UTE4-F1
#
_entry.id   AF-A0A957UTE4-F1
#
_cell.length_a   1.000
_cell.length_b   1.000
_cell.length_c   1.000
_cell.angle_alpha   90.00
_cell.angle_beta   90.00
_cell.angle_gamma   90.00
#
_symmetry.space_group_name_H-M   'P 1'
#
loop_
_entity.id
_entity.type
_entity.pdbx_description
1 polymer ?
#
loop_
_entity_poly.entity_id
_entity_poly.type
_entity_poly.pdbx_seq_one_letter_code
_entity_poly.pdbx_strand_id
1 'polypeptide(L)'
;MDPSLPFMSGVVQNQDSYMKGKIAQRYFYDRVKPILKKAMDEYYELTGRRYDLIECTMMEDADYAIVCMGGMAETAAVTCEFLRQETGLKVGVVHVTSFRPFPGPELVEALGRTKAFAVIERMDNPLGQSNPLTAEIKAAFADALTGTPGYAKAHRVPVIYSGAAGLGSRDVRPGDFIATIKNMVEEGPRFFVLGIDHELALDSSFDPDVRPKSAFSMRGHSVGGYGSVTTNKVIATIVGDLFDLFVQAYPKYGSEKKGLPTTYYLTAAEEPIRTHCEMNFVEFVPLNDVNAFSTGNPLKGLQPGGTVFVQSHHT
;
A
#
# COMPACT_ATOMS: atom_id res chain seq x y z
N MET A 1 -1.47 36.45 11.53
CA MET A 1 -1.01 37.85 11.42
C MET A 1 -1.79 38.65 12.43
N ASP A 2 -1.10 39.38 13.30
CA ASP A 2 -1.69 40.16 14.38
C ASP A 2 -1.40 41.65 14.13
N PRO A 3 -2.42 42.52 13.99
CA PRO A 3 -2.21 43.96 13.77
C PRO A 3 -1.44 44.65 14.90
N SER A 4 -1.49 44.11 16.13
CA SER A 4 -0.73 44.62 17.27
C SER A 4 0.76 44.22 17.24
N LEU A 5 1.11 43.19 16.47
CA LEU A 5 2.47 42.70 16.22
C LEU A 5 2.72 42.58 14.71
N PRO A 6 2.86 43.71 14.00
CA PRO A 6 2.88 43.70 12.54
C PRO A 6 4.11 42.96 12.01
N PHE A 7 3.89 42.12 11.00
CA PHE A 7 4.92 41.38 10.29
C PHE A 7 4.66 41.45 8.78
N MET A 8 5.73 41.57 7.99
CA MET A 8 5.65 41.58 6.54
C MET A 8 6.10 40.22 5.97
N SER A 9 5.19 39.54 5.28
CA SER A 9 5.41 38.23 4.64
C SER A 9 5.30 38.36 3.12
N GLY A 10 5.98 37.49 2.36
CA GLY A 10 5.77 37.37 0.91
C GLY A 10 6.30 38.55 0.09
N VAL A 11 7.31 39.27 0.59
CA VAL A 11 7.94 40.38 -0.13
C VAL A 11 8.59 39.93 -1.43
N VAL A 12 8.61 40.84 -2.41
CA VAL A 12 9.44 40.66 -3.61
C VAL A 12 10.90 40.80 -3.22
N GLN A 13 11.72 39.81 -3.60
CA GLN A 13 13.16 39.78 -3.30
C GLN A 13 13.94 39.73 -4.61
N ASN A 14 14.99 40.56 -4.70
CA ASN A 14 15.96 40.48 -5.79
C ASN A 14 16.98 39.34 -5.54
N GLN A 15 17.80 39.04 -6.55
CA GLN A 15 18.64 37.83 -6.62
C GLN A 15 19.52 37.64 -5.37
N ASP A 16 20.17 38.70 -4.89
CA ASP A 16 21.07 38.65 -3.72
C ASP A 16 20.36 38.15 -2.44
N SER A 17 19.16 38.67 -2.18
CA SER A 17 18.40 38.32 -0.96
C SER A 17 17.69 36.97 -1.10
N TYR A 18 17.19 36.66 -2.29
CA TYR A 18 16.39 35.46 -2.51
C TYR A 18 17.17 34.17 -2.23
N MET A 19 18.40 34.06 -2.75
CA MET A 19 19.23 32.86 -2.52
C MET A 19 19.56 32.69 -1.03
N LYS A 20 19.93 33.77 -0.33
CA LYS A 20 20.22 33.75 1.11
C LYS A 20 19.01 33.26 1.90
N GLY A 21 17.82 33.81 1.61
CA GLY A 21 16.57 33.41 2.23
C GLY A 21 16.26 31.94 1.99
N LYS A 22 16.40 31.44 0.76
CA LYS A 22 16.14 30.03 0.41
C LYS A 22 17.10 29.07 1.11
N ILE A 23 18.40 29.37 1.13
CA ILE A 23 19.37 28.53 1.82
C ILE A 23 19.19 28.60 3.35
N ALA A 24 18.85 29.77 3.89
CA ALA A 24 18.58 29.91 5.32
C ALA A 24 17.42 29.03 5.82
N GLN A 25 16.47 28.65 4.95
CA GLN A 25 15.40 27.71 5.32
C GLN A 25 15.93 26.33 5.74
N ARG A 26 17.14 25.94 5.35
CA ARG A 26 17.79 24.71 5.83
C ARG A 26 17.88 24.65 7.35
N TYR A 27 17.98 25.81 8.01
CA TYR A 27 17.87 25.89 9.47
C TYR A 27 16.63 25.14 9.98
N PHE A 28 15.48 25.26 9.31
CA PHE A 28 14.27 24.54 9.71
C PHE A 28 14.28 23.10 9.18
N TYR A 29 14.60 22.89 7.90
CA TYR A 29 14.50 21.56 7.28
C TYR A 29 15.46 20.52 7.88
N ASP A 30 16.69 20.90 8.23
CA ASP A 30 17.69 19.98 8.80
C ASP A 30 17.25 19.46 10.19
N ARG A 31 16.33 20.17 10.85
CA ARG A 31 15.76 19.79 12.15
C ARG A 31 14.50 18.91 12.02
N VAL A 32 13.94 18.75 10.82
CA VAL A 32 12.68 18.00 10.63
C VAL A 32 12.87 16.51 10.96
N LYS A 33 13.95 15.88 10.50
CA LYS A 33 14.19 14.43 10.72
C LYS A 33 14.19 14.06 12.21
N PRO A 34 15.00 14.69 13.10
CA PRO A 34 14.98 14.35 14.52
C PRO A 34 13.64 14.69 15.21
N ILE A 35 12.96 15.77 14.81
CA ILE A 35 11.64 16.12 15.34
C ILE A 35 10.60 15.06 14.95
N LEU A 36 10.63 14.60 13.69
CA LEU A 36 9.71 13.57 13.20
C LEU A 36 9.93 12.25 13.95
N LYS A 37 11.18 11.81 14.15
CA LYS A 37 11.48 10.61 14.94
C LYS A 37 10.97 10.74 16.38
N LYS A 38 11.20 11.90 17.02
CA LYS A 38 10.67 12.16 18.37
C LYS A 38 9.14 12.06 18.42
N ALA A 39 8.44 12.62 17.43
CA ALA A 39 6.98 12.53 17.35
C ALA A 39 6.50 11.08 17.15
N MET A 40 7.23 10.28 16.37
CA MET A 40 6.95 8.85 16.21
C MET A 40 7.18 8.06 17.51
N ASP A 41 8.22 8.40 18.27
CA ASP A 41 8.49 7.82 19.59
C ASP A 41 7.40 8.20 20.62
N GLU A 42 7.01 9.48 20.68
CA GLU A 42 5.90 9.95 21.53
C GLU A 42 4.59 9.24 21.18
N TYR A 43 4.32 9.03 19.89
CA TYR A 43 3.16 8.26 19.44
C TYR A 43 3.22 6.80 19.91
N TYR A 44 4.39 6.17 19.87
CA TYR A 44 4.58 4.81 20.40
C TYR A 44 4.33 4.75 21.91
N GLU A 45 4.85 5.70 22.68
CA GLU A 45 4.62 5.77 24.14
C GLU A 45 3.13 5.88 24.48
N LEU A 46 2.36 6.64 23.69
CA LEU A 46 0.93 6.86 23.93
C LEU A 46 0.04 5.71 23.47
N THR A 47 0.47 4.93 22.47
CA THR A 47 -0.44 4.02 21.76
C THR A 47 0.03 2.58 21.68
N GLY A 48 1.31 2.32 21.99
CA GLY A 48 1.96 1.03 21.78
C GLY A 48 2.24 0.69 20.30
N ARG A 49 1.86 1.55 19.34
CA ARG A 49 2.09 1.35 17.91
C ARG A 49 3.33 2.12 17.47
N ARG A 50 4.34 1.41 16.98
CA ARG A 50 5.63 2.00 16.61
C ARG A 50 5.66 2.36 15.13
N TYR A 51 6.13 3.56 14.85
CA TYR A 51 6.50 4.02 13.50
C TYR A 51 7.97 4.40 13.49
N ASP A 52 8.63 4.26 12.34
CA ASP A 52 9.90 4.92 12.02
C ASP A 52 9.82 5.41 10.56
N LEU A 53 10.88 5.99 10.00
CA LEU A 53 10.91 6.50 8.62
C LEU A 53 10.70 5.41 7.56
N ILE A 54 11.04 4.18 7.92
CA ILE A 54 10.70 2.95 7.19
C ILE A 54 10.22 1.91 8.19
N GLU A 55 9.40 0.98 7.74
CA GLU A 55 9.03 -0.23 8.48
C GLU A 55 9.51 -1.44 7.68
N CYS A 56 10.18 -2.36 8.38
CA CYS A 56 10.68 -3.59 7.79
C CYS A 56 9.84 -4.76 8.28
N THR A 57 9.40 -5.61 7.35
CA THR A 57 8.71 -6.86 7.67
C THR A 57 9.51 -8.02 7.08
N MET A 58 9.93 -8.96 7.92
CA MET A 58 10.69 -10.17 7.54
C MET A 58 11.99 -9.88 6.77
N MET A 59 12.71 -8.83 7.16
CA MET A 59 13.92 -8.37 6.47
C MET A 59 15.22 -8.91 7.08
N GLU A 60 15.16 -9.55 8.24
CA GLU A 60 16.34 -10.00 9.01
C GLU A 60 17.18 -11.00 8.22
N ASP A 61 16.54 -11.86 7.42
CA ASP A 61 17.17 -12.88 6.60
C ASP A 61 16.74 -12.83 5.12
N ALA A 62 16.07 -11.74 4.70
CA ALA A 62 15.51 -11.63 3.35
C ALA A 62 16.59 -11.66 2.26
N ASP A 63 16.41 -12.57 1.29
CA ASP A 63 17.15 -12.60 0.03
C ASP A 63 16.55 -11.63 -0.99
N TYR A 64 15.23 -11.46 -0.97
CA TYR A 64 14.48 -10.61 -1.88
C TYR A 64 13.56 -9.67 -1.09
N ALA A 65 13.39 -8.43 -1.55
CA ALA A 65 12.50 -7.49 -0.88
C ALA A 65 11.59 -6.72 -1.83
N ILE A 66 10.40 -6.37 -1.35
CA ILE A 66 9.51 -5.40 -2.00
C ILE A 66 9.64 -4.08 -1.23
N VAL A 67 9.85 -2.98 -1.95
CA VAL A 67 9.88 -1.63 -1.40
C VAL A 67 8.68 -0.87 -1.94
N CYS A 68 7.83 -0.35 -1.07
CA CYS A 68 6.64 0.39 -1.51
C CYS A 68 6.13 1.36 -0.44
N MET A 69 5.09 2.13 -0.77
CA MET A 69 4.50 3.15 0.08
C MET A 69 2.99 2.98 0.22
N GLY A 70 2.45 3.31 1.39
CA GLY A 70 1.02 3.35 1.65
C GLY A 70 0.40 1.95 1.77
N GLY A 71 -0.92 1.86 1.60
CA GLY A 71 -1.69 0.64 1.91
C GLY A 71 -1.29 -0.63 1.14
N MET A 72 -0.56 -0.50 0.02
CA MET A 72 -0.05 -1.67 -0.70
C MET A 72 1.03 -2.41 0.09
N ALA A 73 1.74 -1.75 1.01
CA ALA A 73 2.78 -2.36 1.83
C ALA A 73 2.22 -3.38 2.83
N GLU A 74 1.04 -3.11 3.38
CA GLU A 74 0.32 -4.03 4.27
C GLU A 74 -0.11 -5.30 3.52
N THR A 75 -0.65 -5.17 2.30
CA THR A 75 -0.97 -6.32 1.45
C THR A 75 0.30 -7.09 1.04
N ALA A 76 1.38 -6.38 0.72
CA ALA A 76 2.66 -6.99 0.38
C ALA A 76 3.24 -7.80 1.56
N ALA A 77 3.09 -7.30 2.79
CA ALA A 77 3.57 -7.97 4.00
C ALA A 77 2.90 -9.33 4.20
N VAL A 78 1.57 -9.40 4.22
CA VAL A 78 0.84 -10.68 4.37
C VAL A 78 1.06 -11.61 3.18
N THR A 79 1.30 -11.06 1.98
CA THR A 79 1.65 -11.87 0.81
C THR A 79 3.04 -12.49 0.94
N CYS A 80 4.01 -11.74 1.47
CA CYS A 80 5.34 -12.26 1.75
C CYS A 80 5.30 -13.31 2.86
N GLU A 81 4.46 -13.15 3.89
CA GLU A 81 4.27 -14.16 4.94
C GLU A 81 3.76 -15.47 4.34
N PHE A 82 2.73 -15.39 3.50
CA PHE A 82 2.19 -16.53 2.75
C PHE A 82 3.29 -17.21 1.90
N LEU A 83 4.04 -16.44 1.10
CA LEU A 83 5.11 -16.99 0.26
C LEU A 83 6.19 -17.70 1.06
N ARG A 84 6.61 -17.10 2.19
CA ARG A 84 7.60 -17.73 3.08
C ARG A 84 7.08 -19.06 3.62
N GLN A 85 5.82 -19.13 4.02
CA GLN A 85 5.19 -20.34 4.56
C GLN A 85 5.07 -21.44 3.50
N GLU A 86 4.62 -21.10 2.30
CA GLU A 86 4.34 -22.09 1.24
C GLU A 86 5.60 -22.56 0.49
N THR A 87 6.60 -21.70 0.34
CA THR A 87 7.75 -21.96 -0.55
C THR A 87 9.10 -21.98 0.17
N GLY A 88 9.19 -21.43 1.39
CA GLY A 88 10.45 -21.22 2.09
C GLY A 88 11.33 -20.10 1.50
N LEU A 89 10.87 -19.36 0.49
CA LEU A 89 11.60 -18.23 -0.08
C LEU A 89 11.75 -17.12 0.96
N LYS A 90 12.98 -16.65 1.18
CA LYS A 90 13.27 -15.57 2.13
C LYS A 90 12.94 -14.22 1.52
N VAL A 91 11.68 -13.84 1.60
CA VAL A 91 11.17 -12.55 1.11
C VAL A 91 10.82 -11.62 2.27
N GLY A 92 10.96 -10.32 2.06
CA GLY A 92 10.59 -9.29 3.02
C GLY A 92 10.00 -8.04 2.35
N VAL A 93 9.53 -7.10 3.17
CA VAL A 93 8.95 -5.84 2.72
C VAL A 93 9.60 -4.68 3.46
N VAL A 94 9.90 -3.61 2.73
CA VAL A 94 10.27 -2.31 3.28
C VAL A 94 9.19 -1.30 2.91
N HIS A 95 8.39 -0.91 3.90
CA HIS A 95 7.38 0.13 3.79
C HIS A 95 8.02 1.49 4.06
N VAL A 96 8.03 2.38 3.07
CA VAL A 96 8.52 3.75 3.25
C VAL A 96 7.39 4.63 3.76
N THR A 97 7.40 4.93 5.06
CA THR A 97 6.38 5.73 5.74
C THR A 97 6.66 7.24 5.61
N SER A 98 7.93 7.62 5.47
CA SER A 98 8.36 8.99 5.24
C SER A 98 9.16 9.08 3.94
N PHE A 99 8.60 9.74 2.93
CA PHE A 99 9.35 10.06 1.71
C PHE A 99 10.23 11.30 1.87
N ARG A 100 9.83 12.23 2.75
CA ARG A 100 10.57 13.44 3.09
C ARG A 100 10.44 13.73 4.59
N PRO A 101 11.55 13.85 5.34
CA PRO A 101 12.95 13.66 4.92
C PRO A 101 13.22 12.26 4.36
N PHE A 102 14.01 12.16 3.28
CA PHE A 102 14.22 10.88 2.60
C PHE A 102 15.08 9.94 3.46
N PRO A 103 14.67 8.68 3.70
CA PRO A 103 15.34 7.75 4.61
C PRO A 103 16.45 6.95 3.92
N GLY A 104 17.35 7.63 3.23
CA GLY A 104 18.44 7.01 2.46
C GLY A 104 19.30 6.04 3.30
N PRO A 105 19.84 6.46 4.46
CA PRO A 105 20.63 5.58 5.31
C PRO A 105 19.87 4.33 5.78
N GLU A 106 18.64 4.50 6.23
CA GLU A 106 17.78 3.42 6.71
C GLU A 106 17.45 2.42 5.59
N LEU A 107 17.18 2.92 4.38
CA LEU A 107 16.92 2.09 3.20
C LEU A 107 18.15 1.28 2.77
N VAL A 108 19.34 1.90 2.76
CA VAL A 108 20.59 1.19 2.44
C VAL A 108 20.89 0.11 3.47
N GLU A 109 20.68 0.39 4.75
CA GLU A 109 20.89 -0.58 5.82
C GLU A 109 19.94 -1.78 5.68
N ALA A 110 18.65 -1.53 5.46
CA ALA A 110 17.64 -2.58 5.31
C ALA A 110 17.84 -3.44 4.06
N LEU A 111 18.21 -2.81 2.93
CA LEU A 111 18.25 -3.48 1.63
C LEU A 111 19.64 -4.01 1.26
N GLY A 112 20.72 -3.51 1.86
CA GLY A 112 22.09 -3.81 1.43
C GLY A 112 22.49 -5.29 1.50
N ARG A 113 21.77 -6.10 2.29
CA ARG A 113 21.99 -7.55 2.44
C ARG A 113 21.23 -8.39 1.43
N THR A 114 20.18 -7.86 0.79
CA THR A 114 19.38 -8.61 -0.17
C THR A 114 20.20 -8.92 -1.43
N LYS A 115 19.76 -9.93 -2.19
CA LYS A 115 20.24 -10.23 -3.54
C LYS A 115 19.62 -9.24 -4.54
N ALA A 116 18.31 -9.02 -4.41
CA ALA A 116 17.56 -8.10 -5.23
C ALA A 116 16.38 -7.49 -4.46
N PHE A 117 15.89 -6.35 -4.92
CA PHE A 117 14.62 -5.79 -4.45
C PHE A 117 13.88 -5.09 -5.58
N ALA A 118 12.55 -5.05 -5.46
CA ALA A 118 11.67 -4.38 -6.39
C ALA A 118 11.00 -3.19 -5.72
N VAL A 119 11.11 -2.02 -6.32
CA VAL A 119 10.45 -0.80 -5.86
C VAL A 119 9.13 -0.65 -6.64
N ILE A 120 8.00 -0.75 -5.94
CA ILE A 120 6.67 -0.61 -6.54
C ILE A 120 6.13 0.77 -6.22
N GLU A 121 5.84 1.55 -7.26
CA GLU A 121 5.41 2.94 -7.15
C GLU A 121 4.02 3.16 -7.72
N ARG A 122 3.23 4.01 -7.05
CA ARG A 122 1.87 4.38 -7.49
C ARG A 122 1.86 5.51 -8.52
N MET A 123 2.76 5.41 -9.50
CA MET A 123 2.92 6.36 -10.59
C MET A 123 3.83 5.75 -11.67
N ASP A 124 3.85 6.39 -12.83
CA ASP A 124 4.78 6.06 -13.92
C ASP A 124 5.35 7.36 -14.51
N ASN A 125 6.68 7.45 -14.62
CA ASN A 125 7.38 8.57 -15.24
C ASN A 125 8.26 8.05 -16.38
N PRO A 126 7.67 7.83 -17.57
CA PRO A 126 8.35 7.16 -18.68
C PRO A 126 9.51 7.97 -19.28
N LEU A 127 9.57 9.28 -19.00
CA LEU A 127 10.67 10.15 -19.45
C LEU A 127 11.81 10.24 -18.42
N GLY A 128 11.59 9.73 -17.21
CA GLY A 128 12.61 9.66 -16.17
C GLY A 128 13.50 8.44 -16.34
N GLN A 129 14.75 8.54 -15.87
CA GLN A 129 15.64 7.37 -15.77
C GLN A 129 15.05 6.27 -14.88
N SER A 130 14.27 6.66 -13.88
CA SER A 130 13.55 5.78 -12.96
C SER A 130 12.40 6.57 -12.32
N ASN A 131 11.42 5.85 -11.78
CA ASN A 131 10.42 6.47 -10.92
C ASN A 131 11.10 7.07 -9.64
N PRO A 132 10.50 8.10 -9.00
CA PRO A 132 11.17 8.91 -7.98
C PRO A 132 11.72 8.13 -6.78
N LEU A 133 10.96 7.19 -6.20
CA LEU A 133 11.45 6.41 -5.06
C LEU A 133 12.62 5.51 -5.49
N THR A 134 12.48 4.86 -6.65
CA THR A 134 13.56 4.07 -7.24
C THR A 134 14.82 4.89 -7.49
N ALA A 135 14.67 6.11 -8.02
CA ALA A 135 15.77 7.01 -8.31
C ALA A 135 16.52 7.44 -7.03
N GLU A 136 15.78 7.77 -5.97
CA GLU A 136 16.39 8.18 -4.69
C GLU A 136 17.02 7.02 -3.93
N ILE A 137 16.47 5.80 -4.03
CA ILE A 137 17.14 4.60 -3.49
C ILE A 137 18.46 4.35 -4.24
N LYS A 138 18.47 4.47 -5.57
CA LYS A 138 19.70 4.36 -6.37
C LYS A 138 20.74 5.40 -5.94
N ALA A 139 20.32 6.65 -5.71
CA ALA A 139 21.19 7.70 -5.21
C ALA A 139 21.73 7.40 -3.79
N ALA A 140 20.87 6.92 -2.89
CA ALA A 140 21.26 6.52 -1.54
C ALA A 140 22.33 5.40 -1.52
N PHE A 141 22.21 4.41 -2.41
CA PHE A 141 23.25 3.39 -2.58
C PHE A 141 24.56 3.97 -3.14
N ALA A 142 24.49 4.93 -4.05
CA ALA A 142 25.69 5.62 -4.56
C ALA A 142 26.40 6.41 -3.46
N ASP A 143 25.65 7.13 -2.63
CA ASP A 143 26.16 7.83 -1.44
C ASP A 143 26.86 6.84 -0.48
N ALA A 144 26.22 5.71 -0.19
CA ALA A 144 26.76 4.69 0.70
C ALA A 144 28.06 4.06 0.17
N LEU A 145 28.18 3.85 -1.14
CA LEU A 145 29.38 3.31 -1.78
C LEU A 145 30.55 4.30 -1.78
N THR A 146 30.26 5.58 -1.92
CA THR A 146 31.27 6.65 -1.92
C THR A 146 31.66 7.12 -0.52
N GLY A 147 31.00 6.59 0.52
CA GLY A 147 31.34 6.85 1.92
C GLY A 147 30.77 8.18 2.44
N THR A 148 29.64 8.64 1.90
CA THR A 148 28.95 9.84 2.37
C THR A 148 28.63 9.73 3.88
N PRO A 149 28.91 10.76 4.69
CA PRO A 149 28.62 10.73 6.12
C PRO A 149 27.15 10.43 6.42
N GLY A 150 26.91 9.55 7.39
CA GLY A 150 25.57 9.14 7.81
C GLY A 150 25.06 7.85 7.16
N TYR A 151 25.76 7.30 6.17
CA TYR A 151 25.43 6.01 5.57
C TYR A 151 26.25 4.86 6.16
N ALA A 152 25.63 3.69 6.30
CA ALA A 152 26.34 2.45 6.52
C ALA A 152 27.24 2.13 5.32
N LYS A 153 28.40 1.50 5.57
CA LYS A 153 29.33 1.12 4.51
C LYS A 153 28.69 0.05 3.62
N ALA A 154 28.32 0.43 2.40
CA ALA A 154 27.88 -0.52 1.37
C ALA A 154 29.09 -1.09 0.62
N HIS A 155 29.04 -2.37 0.29
CA HIS A 155 30.07 -3.04 -0.53
C HIS A 155 29.58 -3.36 -1.95
N ARG A 156 28.26 -3.36 -2.15
CA ARG A 156 27.59 -3.61 -3.42
C ARG A 156 26.25 -2.89 -3.44
N VAL A 157 25.69 -2.75 -4.64
CA VAL A 157 24.27 -2.43 -4.82
C VAL A 157 23.54 -3.74 -5.13
N PRO A 158 22.50 -4.13 -4.38
CA PRO A 158 21.61 -5.22 -4.79
C PRO A 158 21.00 -4.93 -6.14
N VAL A 159 20.50 -5.97 -6.80
CA VAL A 159 19.82 -5.78 -8.07
C VAL A 159 18.49 -5.03 -7.84
N ILE A 160 18.32 -3.90 -8.52
CA ILE A 160 17.14 -3.02 -8.34
C ILE A 160 16.17 -3.19 -9.49
N TYR A 161 14.95 -3.60 -9.16
CA TYR A 161 13.80 -3.66 -10.06
C TYR A 161 12.84 -2.49 -9.77
N SER A 162 12.06 -2.09 -10.77
CA SER A 162 11.10 -0.99 -10.70
C SER A 162 9.76 -1.42 -11.27
N GLY A 163 8.69 -1.24 -10.50
CA GLY A 163 7.33 -1.57 -10.89
C GLY A 163 6.40 -0.37 -10.81
N ALA A 164 5.48 -0.23 -11.76
CA ALA A 164 4.36 0.71 -11.67
C ALA A 164 3.05 -0.05 -11.40
N ALA A 165 2.28 0.39 -10.41
CA ALA A 165 1.05 -0.27 -10.00
C ALA A 165 0.04 0.72 -9.38
N GLY A 166 -1.25 0.39 -9.36
CA GLY A 166 -2.24 1.15 -8.57
C GLY A 166 -2.59 2.55 -9.06
N LEU A 167 -2.16 2.95 -10.27
CA LEU A 167 -2.56 4.22 -10.87
C LEU A 167 -4.09 4.30 -11.01
N GLY A 168 -4.68 5.45 -10.68
CA GLY A 168 -6.13 5.64 -10.76
C GLY A 168 -6.95 4.72 -9.85
N SER A 169 -6.36 4.21 -8.77
CA SER A 169 -6.98 3.20 -7.89
C SER A 169 -7.25 1.87 -8.58
N ARG A 170 -6.46 1.54 -9.61
CA ARG A 170 -6.35 0.17 -10.09
C ARG A 170 -5.96 -0.75 -8.92
N ASP A 171 -6.57 -1.92 -8.87
CA ASP A 171 -6.34 -2.88 -7.80
C ASP A 171 -4.89 -3.40 -7.83
N VAL A 172 -4.32 -3.66 -6.65
CA VAL A 172 -3.00 -4.28 -6.48
C VAL A 172 -3.15 -5.40 -5.47
N ARG A 173 -2.97 -6.63 -5.92
CA ARG A 173 -3.41 -7.85 -5.24
C ARG A 173 -2.23 -8.70 -4.77
N PRO A 174 -2.47 -9.69 -3.89
CA PRO A 174 -1.45 -10.68 -3.54
C PRO A 174 -0.76 -11.29 -4.76
N GLY A 175 -1.50 -11.67 -5.79
CA GLY A 175 -0.92 -12.22 -7.02
C GLY A 175 0.10 -11.29 -7.70
N ASP A 176 -0.08 -9.97 -7.62
CA ASP A 176 0.85 -9.00 -8.21
C ASP A 176 2.19 -8.95 -7.45
N PHE A 177 2.16 -9.07 -6.12
CA PHE A 177 3.37 -9.16 -5.32
C PHE A 177 4.08 -10.51 -5.51
N ILE A 178 3.32 -11.60 -5.65
CA ILE A 178 3.90 -12.92 -5.97
C ILE A 178 4.59 -12.88 -7.32
N ALA A 179 3.95 -12.30 -8.34
CA ALA A 179 4.53 -12.12 -9.66
C ALA A 179 5.82 -11.27 -9.60
N THR A 180 5.82 -10.23 -8.77
CA THR A 180 7.01 -9.39 -8.54
C THR A 180 8.17 -10.18 -7.95
N ILE A 181 7.93 -10.98 -6.91
CA ILE A 181 8.97 -11.84 -6.32
C ILE A 181 9.48 -12.85 -7.35
N LYS A 182 8.57 -13.51 -8.07
CA LYS A 182 8.91 -14.48 -9.11
C LYS A 182 9.80 -13.85 -10.19
N ASN A 183 9.46 -12.64 -10.65
CA ASN A 183 10.27 -11.89 -11.61
C ASN A 183 11.69 -11.61 -11.11
N MET A 184 11.87 -11.34 -9.81
CA MET A 184 13.21 -11.16 -9.24
C MET A 184 13.99 -12.48 -9.14
N VAL A 185 13.32 -13.57 -8.77
CA VAL A 185 13.94 -14.89 -8.64
C VAL A 185 14.38 -15.43 -10.01
N GLU A 186 13.57 -15.21 -11.04
CA GLU A 186 13.83 -15.66 -12.42
C GLU A 186 14.72 -14.70 -13.22
N GLU A 187 15.24 -13.65 -12.57
CA GLU A 187 16.07 -12.62 -13.22
C GLU A 187 15.39 -11.94 -14.43
N GLY A 188 14.07 -11.76 -14.36
CA GLY A 188 13.25 -11.17 -15.43
C GLY A 188 13.47 -9.66 -15.66
N PRO A 189 12.57 -9.01 -16.41
CA PRO A 189 12.70 -7.59 -16.76
C PRO A 189 12.88 -6.66 -15.55
N ARG A 190 13.79 -5.69 -15.69
CA ARG A 190 14.11 -4.69 -14.66
C ARG A 190 12.96 -3.72 -14.39
N PHE A 191 12.16 -3.44 -15.41
CA PHE A 191 10.96 -2.62 -15.31
C PHE A 191 9.73 -3.43 -15.71
N PHE A 192 8.63 -3.26 -14.98
CA PHE A 192 7.38 -3.97 -15.23
C PHE A 192 6.17 -3.17 -14.73
N VAL A 193 4.97 -3.61 -15.10
CA VAL A 193 3.70 -3.06 -14.60
C VAL A 193 2.86 -4.17 -13.96
N LEU A 194 1.97 -3.80 -13.04
CA LEU A 194 1.09 -4.73 -12.32
C LEU A 194 -0.38 -4.35 -12.50
N GLY A 195 -1.27 -5.35 -12.46
CA GLY A 195 -2.72 -5.16 -12.47
C GLY A 195 -3.34 -4.72 -13.81
N ILE A 196 -2.60 -4.70 -14.93
CA ILE A 196 -3.12 -4.35 -16.26
C ILE A 196 -2.70 -5.39 -17.32
N ASP A 197 -3.46 -5.44 -18.41
CA ASP A 197 -3.08 -6.19 -19.62
C ASP A 197 -2.18 -5.32 -20.49
N HIS A 198 -0.88 -5.63 -20.50
CA HIS A 198 0.15 -4.86 -21.20
C HIS A 198 1.38 -5.76 -21.45
N GLU A 199 2.19 -5.46 -22.48
CA GLU A 199 3.40 -6.24 -22.80
C GLU A 199 4.43 -6.27 -21.65
N LEU A 200 4.45 -5.21 -20.84
CA LEU A 200 5.31 -5.09 -19.66
C LEU A 200 4.71 -5.72 -18.39
N ALA A 201 3.51 -6.29 -18.47
CA ALA A 201 2.82 -6.83 -17.31
C ALA A 201 3.43 -8.15 -16.85
N LEU A 202 3.56 -8.31 -15.54
CA LEU A 202 3.89 -9.62 -14.97
C LEU A 202 2.63 -10.49 -14.90
N ASP A 203 2.82 -11.80 -15.06
CA ASP A 203 1.74 -12.77 -14.89
C ASP A 203 1.38 -12.93 -13.40
N SER A 204 0.28 -12.31 -12.99
CA SER A 204 -0.31 -12.40 -11.65
C SER A 204 -1.51 -13.35 -11.58
N SER A 205 -1.57 -14.36 -12.45
CA SER A 205 -2.66 -15.34 -12.49
C SER A 205 -2.84 -16.15 -11.20
N PHE A 206 -1.76 -16.39 -10.45
CA PHE A 206 -1.84 -17.01 -9.14
C PHE A 206 -2.08 -15.95 -8.05
N ASP A 207 -3.33 -15.86 -7.59
CA ASP A 207 -3.79 -14.90 -6.59
C ASP A 207 -4.44 -15.64 -5.40
N PRO A 208 -3.67 -16.04 -4.38
CA PRO A 208 -4.17 -16.82 -3.25
C PRO A 208 -4.95 -15.95 -2.24
N ASP A 209 -5.74 -16.61 -1.41
CA ASP A 209 -6.38 -15.97 -0.26
C ASP A 209 -5.35 -15.81 0.88
N VAL A 210 -4.96 -14.57 1.15
CA VAL A 210 -4.02 -14.21 2.22
C VAL A 210 -4.70 -13.48 3.37
N ARG A 211 -6.04 -13.53 3.45
CA ARG A 211 -6.79 -13.00 4.59
C ARG A 211 -6.49 -13.83 5.85
N PRO A 212 -6.73 -13.27 7.07
CA PRO A 212 -6.71 -14.06 8.29
C PRO A 212 -7.59 -15.31 8.17
N LYS A 213 -7.19 -16.42 8.80
CA LYS A 213 -7.96 -17.69 8.71
C LYS A 213 -9.36 -17.58 9.30
N SER A 214 -9.55 -16.70 10.27
CA SER A 214 -10.86 -16.39 10.88
C SER A 214 -11.70 -15.44 10.03
N ALA A 215 -11.20 -14.98 8.87
CA ALA A 215 -11.85 -13.92 8.12
C ALA A 215 -13.18 -14.39 7.53
N PHE A 216 -14.20 -13.55 7.72
CA PHE A 216 -15.48 -13.64 7.06
C PHE A 216 -15.68 -12.38 6.22
N SER A 217 -15.80 -12.55 4.91
CA SER A 217 -16.02 -11.47 3.95
C SER A 217 -17.39 -11.58 3.29
N MET A 218 -17.99 -10.42 3.10
CA MET A 218 -19.24 -10.27 2.37
C MET A 218 -19.11 -9.23 1.26
N ARG A 219 -19.72 -9.54 0.11
CA ARG A 219 -19.86 -8.59 -0.99
C ARG A 219 -21.33 -8.41 -1.32
N GLY A 220 -21.88 -7.30 -0.85
CA GLY A 220 -23.26 -6.96 -1.12
C GLY A 220 -23.42 -6.21 -2.44
N HIS A 221 -24.51 -6.51 -3.15
CA HIS A 221 -24.92 -5.80 -4.35
C HIS A 221 -26.25 -5.11 -4.07
N SER A 222 -26.31 -3.81 -4.37
CA SER A 222 -27.47 -2.97 -4.11
C SER A 222 -27.60 -1.89 -5.18
N VAL A 223 -28.63 -1.06 -5.10
CA VAL A 223 -28.82 0.11 -5.98
C VAL A 223 -28.43 1.40 -5.26
N GLY A 224 -27.85 2.35 -5.99
CA GLY A 224 -27.54 3.69 -5.46
C GLY A 224 -28.79 4.39 -4.91
N GLY A 225 -28.75 4.81 -3.65
CA GLY A 225 -29.86 5.46 -2.94
C GLY A 225 -30.67 4.57 -2.00
N TYR A 226 -30.38 3.26 -1.95
CA TYR A 226 -31.13 2.29 -1.11
C TYR A 226 -30.56 2.11 0.31
N GLY A 227 -29.64 2.97 0.73
CA GLY A 227 -29.06 2.93 2.08
C GLY A 227 -28.01 1.83 2.32
N SER A 228 -27.58 1.09 1.29
CA SER A 228 -26.62 -0.03 1.42
C SER A 228 -25.31 0.33 2.11
N VAL A 229 -24.78 1.51 1.85
CA VAL A 229 -23.55 2.00 2.50
C VAL A 229 -23.78 2.24 4.00
N THR A 230 -24.92 2.82 4.36
CA THR A 230 -25.32 3.01 5.75
C THR A 230 -25.51 1.67 6.44
N THR A 231 -26.21 0.73 5.80
CA THR A 231 -26.38 -0.64 6.30
C THR A 231 -25.03 -1.31 6.54
N ASN A 232 -24.11 -1.22 5.58
CA ASN A 232 -22.77 -1.81 5.73
C ASN A 232 -21.99 -1.20 6.90
N LYS A 233 -22.09 0.12 7.09
CA LYS A 233 -21.46 0.81 8.22
C LYS A 233 -22.06 0.36 9.55
N VAL A 234 -23.38 0.22 9.63
CA VAL A 234 -24.07 -0.26 10.85
C VAL A 234 -23.66 -1.70 11.16
N ILE A 235 -23.64 -2.59 10.16
CA ILE A 235 -23.16 -3.97 10.34
C ILE A 235 -21.72 -3.95 10.83
N ALA A 236 -20.84 -3.16 10.20
CA ALA A 236 -19.44 -3.08 10.61
C ALA A 236 -19.25 -2.61 12.06
N THR A 237 -19.99 -1.59 12.49
CA THR A 237 -19.96 -1.10 13.87
C THR A 237 -20.50 -2.13 14.85
N ILE A 238 -21.62 -2.78 14.54
CA ILE A 238 -22.19 -3.84 15.41
C ILE A 238 -21.21 -5.01 15.53
N VAL A 239 -20.63 -5.45 14.41
CA VAL A 239 -19.69 -6.57 14.39
C VAL A 239 -18.42 -6.24 15.17
N GLY A 240 -17.88 -5.03 15.01
CA GLY A 240 -16.71 -4.59 15.78
C GLY A 240 -17.00 -4.42 17.27
N ASP A 241 -18.05 -3.69 17.62
CA ASP A 241 -18.31 -3.30 19.02
C ASP A 241 -18.86 -4.44 19.87
N LEU A 242 -19.69 -5.33 19.32
CA LEU A 242 -20.33 -6.40 20.09
C LEU A 242 -19.50 -7.68 20.14
N PHE A 243 -18.68 -7.95 19.12
CA PHE A 243 -17.94 -9.20 18.99
C PHE A 243 -16.42 -9.02 19.10
N ASP A 244 -15.94 -7.79 19.31
CA ASP A 244 -14.51 -7.46 19.45
C ASP A 244 -13.68 -7.95 18.25
N LEU A 245 -14.27 -7.84 17.05
CA LEU A 245 -13.62 -8.24 15.79
C LEU A 245 -13.00 -7.03 15.09
N PHE A 246 -11.91 -7.28 14.38
CA PHE A 246 -11.36 -6.33 13.42
C PHE A 246 -12.27 -6.31 12.20
N VAL A 247 -12.76 -5.12 11.83
CA VAL A 247 -13.65 -4.95 10.68
C VAL A 247 -13.07 -3.97 9.68
N GLN A 248 -13.03 -4.38 8.42
CA GLN A 248 -12.72 -3.53 7.28
C GLN A 248 -13.97 -3.44 6.41
N ALA A 249 -14.44 -2.22 6.13
CA ALA A 249 -15.62 -2.01 5.29
C ALA A 249 -15.36 -0.87 4.30
N TYR A 250 -15.66 -1.10 3.03
CA TYR A 250 -15.51 -0.08 1.99
C TYR A 250 -16.60 -0.22 0.92
N PRO A 251 -17.26 0.89 0.54
CA PRO A 251 -18.16 0.92 -0.61
C PRO A 251 -17.38 1.17 -1.91
N LYS A 252 -17.82 0.55 -3.01
CA LYS A 252 -17.34 0.82 -4.37
C LYS A 252 -18.44 1.57 -5.12
N TYR A 253 -18.18 2.84 -5.39
CA TYR A 253 -19.07 3.70 -6.15
C TYR A 253 -18.70 3.66 -7.63
N GLY A 254 -19.73 3.61 -8.49
CA GLY A 254 -19.57 3.91 -9.91
C GLY A 254 -19.45 5.43 -10.15
N SER A 255 -19.19 5.80 -11.41
CA SER A 255 -19.19 7.20 -11.86
C SER A 255 -20.58 7.84 -11.87
N GLU A 256 -21.63 7.03 -11.76
CA GLU A 256 -23.02 7.46 -11.94
C GLU A 256 -23.68 7.87 -10.63
N LYS A 257 -24.55 8.89 -10.71
CA LYS A 257 -25.12 9.54 -9.53
C LYS A 257 -26.28 8.78 -8.88
N LYS A 258 -27.07 8.00 -9.65
CA LYS A 258 -28.23 7.20 -9.17
C LYS A 258 -28.55 6.05 -10.12
N GLY A 259 -29.18 4.99 -9.60
CA GLY A 259 -29.87 3.97 -10.39
C GLY A 259 -29.04 2.75 -10.80
N LEU A 260 -27.71 2.83 -10.78
CA LEU A 260 -26.87 1.67 -11.07
C LEU A 260 -26.50 0.83 -9.85
N PRO A 261 -26.12 -0.44 -10.09
CA PRO A 261 -25.58 -1.32 -9.07
C PRO A 261 -24.38 -0.70 -8.34
N THR A 262 -24.43 -0.77 -7.03
CA THR A 262 -23.38 -0.38 -6.09
C THR A 262 -22.97 -1.62 -5.33
N THR A 263 -21.67 -1.87 -5.29
CA THR A 263 -21.09 -2.98 -4.53
C THR A 263 -20.49 -2.44 -3.25
N TYR A 264 -20.67 -3.15 -2.15
CA TYR A 264 -20.04 -2.84 -0.88
C TYR A 264 -19.41 -4.08 -0.28
N TYR A 265 -18.34 -3.85 0.45
CA TYR A 265 -17.45 -4.87 0.95
C TYR A 265 -17.37 -4.75 2.46
N LEU A 266 -17.37 -5.89 3.15
CA LEU A 266 -17.07 -5.98 4.57
C LEU A 266 -16.29 -7.26 4.81
N THR A 267 -15.22 -7.16 5.58
CA THR A 267 -14.47 -8.28 6.14
C THR A 267 -14.43 -8.10 7.64
N ALA A 268 -14.69 -9.16 8.38
CA ALA A 268 -14.50 -9.24 9.82
C ALA A 268 -13.54 -10.39 10.14
N ALA A 269 -12.65 -10.21 11.10
CA ALA A 269 -11.70 -11.22 11.53
C ALA A 269 -11.31 -11.02 13.00
N GLU A 270 -10.81 -12.08 13.65
CA GLU A 270 -10.27 -12.02 15.01
C GLU A 270 -8.89 -11.32 15.05
N GLU A 271 -8.21 -11.24 13.89
CA GLU A 271 -6.90 -10.61 13.71
C GLU A 271 -6.99 -9.40 12.77
N PRO A 272 -6.04 -8.44 12.85
CA PRO A 272 -6.01 -7.28 11.96
C PRO A 272 -6.07 -7.65 10.47
N ILE A 273 -6.97 -7.01 9.73
CA ILE A 273 -7.15 -7.21 8.28
C ILE A 273 -6.20 -6.28 7.52
N ARG A 274 -5.13 -6.85 6.95
CA ARG A 274 -4.05 -6.09 6.28
C ARG A 274 -4.16 -6.09 4.74
N THR A 275 -5.16 -6.80 4.20
CA THR A 275 -5.42 -6.83 2.76
C THR A 275 -6.17 -5.56 2.33
N HIS A 276 -5.52 -4.72 1.51
CA HIS A 276 -6.09 -3.50 0.93
C HIS A 276 -6.28 -3.62 -0.59
N CYS A 277 -7.04 -4.62 -1.01
CA CYS A 277 -7.36 -4.91 -2.41
C CYS A 277 -8.83 -5.32 -2.56
N GLU A 278 -9.34 -5.38 -3.80
CA GLU A 278 -10.71 -5.85 -4.05
C GLU A 278 -10.89 -7.33 -3.63
N MET A 279 -12.04 -7.66 -3.04
CA MET A 279 -12.31 -9.01 -2.55
C MET A 279 -12.59 -10.00 -3.69
N ASN A 280 -11.70 -10.99 -3.84
CA ASN A 280 -11.92 -12.17 -4.69
C ASN A 280 -12.43 -13.39 -3.92
N PHE A 281 -12.39 -13.36 -2.59
CA PHE A 281 -12.84 -14.46 -1.73
C PHE A 281 -13.92 -13.91 -0.81
N VAL A 282 -15.13 -14.48 -0.91
CA VAL A 282 -16.28 -14.07 -0.07
C VAL A 282 -17.09 -15.27 0.35
N GLU A 283 -17.58 -15.22 1.58
CA GLU A 283 -18.40 -16.26 2.21
C GLU A 283 -19.89 -15.93 2.10
N PHE A 284 -20.24 -14.64 1.95
CA PHE A 284 -21.63 -14.19 1.85
C PHE A 284 -21.85 -13.14 0.76
N VAL A 285 -22.86 -13.36 -0.08
CA VAL A 285 -23.27 -12.44 -1.14
C VAL A 285 -24.74 -12.07 -0.97
N PRO A 286 -25.07 -10.93 -0.32
CA PRO A 286 -26.41 -10.39 -0.32
C PRO A 286 -26.70 -9.61 -1.60
N LEU A 287 -27.69 -10.08 -2.36
CA LEU A 287 -28.24 -9.44 -3.56
C LEU A 287 -29.55 -8.77 -3.20
N ASN A 288 -29.52 -7.46 -3.01
CA ASN A 288 -30.71 -6.67 -2.73
C ASN A 288 -31.53 -6.39 -4.01
N ASP A 289 -30.92 -6.60 -5.18
CA ASP A 289 -31.56 -6.49 -6.49
C ASP A 289 -30.95 -7.52 -7.45
N VAL A 290 -31.79 -8.30 -8.13
CA VAL A 290 -31.40 -9.29 -9.14
C VAL A 290 -30.79 -8.66 -10.40
N ASN A 291 -31.00 -7.36 -10.63
CA ASN A 291 -30.37 -6.61 -11.72
C ASN A 291 -28.83 -6.61 -11.65
N ALA A 292 -28.23 -6.96 -10.51
CA ALA A 292 -26.79 -7.16 -10.39
C ALA A 292 -26.25 -8.18 -11.42
N PHE A 293 -27.02 -9.22 -11.75
CA PHE A 293 -26.66 -10.21 -12.78
C PHE A 293 -26.62 -9.65 -14.20
N SER A 294 -27.32 -8.54 -14.48
CA SER A 294 -27.27 -7.88 -15.78
C SER A 294 -25.97 -7.10 -16.00
N THR A 295 -25.28 -6.72 -14.91
CA THR A 295 -24.04 -5.91 -14.96
C THR A 295 -22.75 -6.71 -14.77
N GLY A 296 -22.85 -7.98 -14.40
CA GLY A 296 -21.69 -8.84 -14.19
C GLY A 296 -22.07 -10.14 -13.49
N ASN A 297 -21.06 -10.84 -12.97
CA ASN A 297 -21.26 -12.05 -12.17
C ASN A 297 -21.19 -11.71 -10.66
N PRO A 298 -22.33 -11.61 -9.94
CA PRO A 298 -22.34 -11.29 -8.52
C PRO A 298 -21.75 -12.41 -7.64
N LEU A 299 -21.64 -13.63 -8.18
CA LEU A 299 -21.12 -14.82 -7.50
C LEU A 299 -19.62 -15.02 -7.69
N LYS A 300 -18.94 -14.16 -8.47
CA LYS A 300 -17.49 -14.28 -8.73
C LYS A 300 -16.71 -14.27 -7.40
N GLY A 301 -16.04 -15.36 -7.06
CA GLY A 301 -15.25 -15.44 -5.83
C GLY A 301 -16.00 -15.93 -4.59
N LEU A 302 -17.27 -16.32 -4.74
CA LEU A 302 -17.99 -17.01 -3.67
C LEU A 302 -17.32 -18.34 -3.35
N GLN A 303 -16.96 -18.53 -2.08
CA GLN A 303 -16.28 -19.75 -1.63
C GLN A 303 -17.22 -20.96 -1.62
N PRO A 304 -16.71 -22.20 -1.79
CA PRO A 304 -17.49 -23.41 -1.59
C PRO A 304 -18.18 -23.41 -0.22
N GLY A 305 -19.49 -23.70 -0.19
CA GLY A 305 -20.30 -23.62 1.04
C GLY A 305 -20.73 -22.19 1.42
N GLY A 306 -20.33 -21.18 0.66
CA GLY A 306 -20.76 -19.80 0.84
C GLY A 306 -22.27 -19.62 0.61
N THR A 307 -22.83 -18.58 1.21
CA THR A 307 -24.27 -18.30 1.18
C THR A 307 -24.58 -17.15 0.25
N VAL A 308 -25.65 -17.30 -0.54
CA VAL A 308 -26.23 -16.21 -1.33
C VAL A 308 -27.60 -15.89 -0.76
N PHE A 309 -27.82 -14.62 -0.45
CA PHE A 309 -29.15 -14.11 -0.13
C PHE A 309 -29.66 -13.36 -1.36
N VAL A 310 -30.85 -13.71 -1.86
CA VAL A 310 -31.44 -13.06 -3.03
C VAL A 310 -32.79 -12.48 -2.65
N GLN A 311 -32.90 -11.16 -2.71
CA GLN A 311 -34.19 -10.49 -2.66
C GLN A 311 -34.85 -10.62 -4.04
N SER A 312 -35.97 -11.34 -4.10
CA SER A 312 -36.72 -11.61 -5.33
C SER A 312 -38.22 -11.56 -5.08
N HIS A 313 -38.98 -11.27 -6.13
CA HIS A 313 -40.44 -11.42 -6.14
C HIS A 313 -40.88 -12.88 -6.37
N HIS A 314 -39.95 -13.76 -6.75
CA HIS A 314 -40.19 -15.18 -6.90
C HIS A 314 -39.98 -15.88 -5.55
N THR A 315 -41.06 -16.44 -5.02
CA THR A 315 -41.08 -17.36 -3.86
C THR A 315 -40.65 -18.75 -4.24
#